data_AF-A0A821QG89-F1
#
_entry.id   AF-A0A821QG89-F1
#
_cell.length_a   1.000
_cell.length_b   1.000
_cell.length_c   1.000
_cell.angle_alpha   90.00
_cell.angle_beta   90.00
_cell.angle_gamma   90.00
#
_symmetry.space_group_name_H-M   'P 1'
#
loop_
_entity.id
_entity.type
_entity.pdbx_description
1 polymer ?
#
loop_
_entity_poly.entity_id
_entity_poly.type
_entity_poly.pdbx_seq_one_letter_code
_entity_poly.pdbx_strand_id
1 'polypeptide(L)'
;MTIANAQQQSVRTRLSMWEQQITRMMIIQTVLNISCTLSRCILMIYTIATLSQRSMRSLNRIYIETLLDQLTECIITLNFASSFYIYFIPSSRFRQTIKTVLKRFFSLENNQVIPMTTFHPTC
;
A
#
# COMPACT_ATOMS: atom_id res chain seq x y z
N MET A 1 -8.81 21.54 41.33
CA MET A 1 -8.80 20.12 40.87
C MET A 1 -9.50 19.87 39.52
N THR A 2 -10.03 20.89 38.83
CA THR A 2 -10.81 20.72 37.59
C THR A 2 -9.99 20.69 36.30
N ILE A 3 -8.80 21.32 36.27
CA ILE A 3 -7.96 21.42 35.06
C ILE A 3 -7.30 20.07 34.70
N ALA A 4 -6.84 19.32 35.70
CA ALA A 4 -6.24 17.99 35.50
C ALA A 4 -7.25 16.97 34.94
N ASN A 5 -8.50 17.01 35.41
CA ASN A 5 -9.57 16.15 34.91
C ASN A 5 -9.98 16.52 33.48
N ALA A 6 -10.03 17.82 33.13
CA ALA A 6 -10.31 18.27 31.77
C ALA A 6 -9.21 17.86 30.77
N GLN A 7 -7.93 17.93 31.18
CA GLN A 7 -6.82 17.44 30.38
C GLN A 7 -6.87 15.92 30.20
N GLN A 8 -7.10 15.14 31.26
CA GLN A 8 -7.27 13.68 31.16
C GLN A 8 -8.43 13.28 30.25
N GLN A 9 -9.57 13.99 30.31
CA GLN A 9 -10.71 13.73 29.44
C GLN A 9 -10.37 14.01 27.97
N SER A 10 -9.71 15.12 27.67
CA SER A 10 -9.30 15.49 26.31
C SER A 10 -8.31 14.49 25.67
N VAL A 11 -7.40 13.93 26.48
CA VAL A 11 -6.44 12.92 26.04
C VAL A 11 -7.17 11.61 25.73
N ARG A 12 -8.13 11.22 26.57
CA ARG A 12 -8.93 10.00 26.38
C ARG A 12 -9.81 10.08 25.13
N THR A 13 -10.42 11.23 24.86
CA THR A 13 -11.22 11.45 23.63
C THR A 13 -10.35 11.40 22.37
N ARG A 14 -9.14 11.97 22.41
CA ARG A 14 -8.18 11.91 21.28
C ARG A 14 -7.71 10.49 20.98
N LEU A 15 -7.46 9.68 22.02
CA LEU A 15 -7.10 8.26 21.88
C LEU A 15 -8.25 7.46 21.25
N SER A 16 -9.48 7.64 21.75
CA SER A 16 -10.68 6.99 21.22
C SER A 16 -10.93 7.31 19.73
N MET A 17 -10.82 8.58 19.34
CA MET A 17 -10.98 8.96 17.92
C MET A 17 -9.91 8.35 17.02
N TRP A 18 -8.67 8.23 17.54
CA TRP A 18 -7.57 7.62 16.81
C TRP A 18 -7.76 6.11 16.62
N GLU A 19 -8.18 5.40 17.68
CA GLU A 19 -8.52 3.97 17.60
C GLU A 19 -9.63 3.75 16.58
N GLN A 20 -10.70 4.54 16.64
CA GLN A 20 -11.81 4.45 15.70
C GLN A 20 -11.37 4.71 14.25
N GLN A 21 -10.44 5.65 14.03
CA GLN A 21 -9.89 5.95 12.72
C GLN A 21 -9.09 4.77 12.17
N ILE A 22 -8.22 4.15 12.97
CA ILE A 22 -7.46 2.96 12.58
C ILE A 22 -8.40 1.79 12.26
N THR A 23 -9.40 1.56 13.11
CA THR A 23 -10.40 0.51 12.86
C THR A 23 -11.10 0.72 11.53
N ARG A 24 -11.52 1.96 11.20
CA ARG A 24 -12.13 2.26 9.90
C ARG A 24 -11.18 1.98 8.74
N MET A 25 -9.90 2.35 8.86
CA MET A 25 -8.89 2.12 7.81
C MET A 25 -8.64 0.61 7.60
N MET A 26 -8.54 -0.17 8.68
CA MET A 26 -8.42 -1.62 8.64
C MET A 26 -9.63 -2.29 7.98
N ILE A 27 -10.84 -1.82 8.29
CA ILE A 27 -12.08 -2.33 7.67
C ILE A 27 -12.08 -2.04 6.17
N ILE A 28 -11.80 -0.79 5.76
CA ILE A 28 -11.76 -0.39 4.34
C ILE A 28 -10.74 -1.25 3.58
N GLN A 29 -9.54 -1.39 4.14
CA GLN A 29 -8.48 -2.21 3.55
C GLN A 29 -8.89 -3.67 3.42
N THR A 30 -9.54 -4.24 4.43
CA THR A 30 -9.97 -5.65 4.43
C THR A 30 -11.04 -5.88 3.37
N VAL A 31 -12.04 -5.00 3.30
CA VAL A 31 -13.12 -5.10 2.30
C VAL A 31 -12.56 -4.97 0.89
N LEU A 32 -11.69 -3.99 0.64
CA LEU A 32 -11.03 -3.81 -0.65
C LEU A 32 -10.23 -5.07 -1.03
N ASN A 33 -9.41 -5.57 -0.11
CA ASN A 33 -8.57 -6.74 -0.36
C ASN A 33 -9.39 -8.01 -0.66
N ILE A 34 -10.47 -8.24 0.08
CA ILE A 34 -11.38 -9.37 -0.18
C ILE A 34 -12.01 -9.22 -1.57
N SER A 35 -12.54 -8.03 -1.89
CA SER A 35 -13.21 -7.80 -3.18
C SER A 35 -12.27 -8.04 -4.38
N CYS A 36 -11.03 -7.55 -4.32
CA CYS A 36 -10.05 -7.71 -5.39
C CYS A 36 -9.52 -9.15 -5.48
N THR A 37 -9.30 -9.81 -4.34
CA THR A 37 -8.76 -11.19 -4.32
C THR A 37 -9.81 -12.20 -4.77
N LEU A 38 -11.07 -11.98 -4.41
CA LEU A 38 -12.17 -12.88 -4.77
C LEU A 38 -12.33 -13.00 -6.30
N SER A 39 -12.25 -11.88 -7.02
CA SER A 39 -12.30 -11.88 -8.49
C SER A 39 -11.20 -12.75 -9.11
N ARG A 40 -9.98 -12.70 -8.57
CA ARG A 40 -8.87 -13.57 -9.01
C ARG A 40 -9.12 -15.04 -8.72
N CYS A 41 -9.58 -15.36 -7.52
CA CYS A 41 -9.87 -16.73 -7.14
C CYS A 41 -10.91 -17.36 -8.09
N ILE A 42 -11.97 -16.61 -8.42
CA ILE A 42 -13.01 -17.05 -9.36
C ILE A 42 -12.42 -17.30 -10.75
N LEU A 43 -11.62 -16.35 -11.27
CA LEU A 43 -10.99 -16.48 -12.59
C LEU A 43 -10.03 -17.69 -12.64
N MET A 44 -9.26 -17.91 -11.57
CA MET A 44 -8.31 -19.01 -11.48
C MET A 44 -9.03 -20.36 -11.46
N ILE A 45 -10.08 -20.50 -10.63
CA ILE A 45 -10.91 -21.71 -10.58
C ILE A 45 -11.53 -21.99 -11.95
N TYR A 46 -12.09 -20.97 -12.60
CA TYR A 46 -12.66 -21.10 -13.95
C TYR A 46 -11.64 -21.56 -14.99
N THR A 47 -10.45 -20.96 -14.96
CA THR A 47 -9.37 -21.27 -15.91
C THR A 47 -8.88 -22.70 -15.72
N ILE A 48 -8.69 -23.14 -14.48
CA ILE A 48 -8.29 -24.52 -14.16
C ILE A 48 -9.37 -25.52 -14.59
N ALA A 49 -10.63 -25.26 -14.22
CA ALA A 49 -11.75 -26.14 -14.53
C ALA A 49 -11.96 -26.36 -16.04
N THR A 50 -11.50 -25.40 -16.85
CA THR A 50 -11.71 -25.43 -18.29
C THR A 50 -10.43 -25.62 -19.12
N LEU A 51 -9.31 -25.89 -18.44
CA LEU A 51 -8.01 -26.09 -19.07
C LEU A 51 -8.00 -27.25 -20.07
N SER A 52 -8.73 -28.33 -19.79
CA SER A 52 -8.84 -29.50 -20.67
C SER A 52 -9.60 -29.23 -21.98
N GLN A 53 -10.43 -28.19 -22.01
CA GLN A 53 -11.22 -27.81 -23.19
C GLN A 53 -10.54 -26.73 -24.04
N ARG A 54 -9.34 -26.28 -23.65
CA ARG A 54 -8.69 -25.11 -24.25
C ARG A 54 -8.32 -25.31 -25.72
N SER A 55 -8.03 -26.55 -26.14
CA SER A 55 -7.76 -26.90 -27.55
C SER A 55 -8.99 -26.83 -28.46
N MET A 56 -10.21 -26.87 -27.90
CA MET A 56 -11.47 -26.80 -28.65
C MET A 56 -12.10 -25.39 -28.67
N ARG A 57 -11.45 -24.39 -28.06
CA ARG A 57 -12.00 -23.03 -27.95
C ARG A 57 -11.62 -22.17 -29.14
N SER A 58 -12.52 -21.24 -29.49
CA SER A 58 -12.22 -20.19 -30.46
C SER A 58 -11.12 -19.25 -29.92
N LEU A 59 -10.27 -18.75 -30.82
CA LEU A 59 -9.20 -17.79 -30.46
C LEU A 59 -9.74 -16.57 -29.70
N ASN A 60 -10.93 -16.06 -30.08
CA ASN A 60 -11.58 -14.95 -29.40
C ASN A 60 -11.82 -15.20 -27.91
N ARG A 61 -12.17 -16.44 -27.54
CA ARG A 61 -12.41 -16.80 -26.14
C ARG A 61 -11.10 -16.82 -25.33
N ILE A 62 -10.02 -17.30 -25.94
CA ILE A 62 -8.68 -17.29 -25.32
C ILE A 62 -8.23 -15.85 -25.08
N TYR A 63 -8.41 -14.95 -26.06
CA TYR A 63 -8.08 -13.53 -25.90
C TYR A 63 -8.85 -12.85 -24.76
N ILE A 64 -10.16 -13.12 -24.64
CA ILE A 64 -10.97 -12.57 -23.54
C ILE A 64 -10.48 -13.07 -22.18
N GLU A 65 -10.16 -14.36 -22.06
CA GLU A 65 -9.63 -14.93 -20.82
C GLU A 65 -8.29 -14.31 -20.43
N THR A 66 -7.37 -14.14 -21.39
CA THR A 66 -6.09 -13.47 -21.14
C THR A 66 -6.27 -12.00 -20.76
N LEU A 67 -7.21 -11.28 -21.40
CA LEU A 67 -7.51 -9.89 -21.04
C LEU A 67 -8.05 -9.79 -19.61
N LEU A 68 -8.96 -10.69 -19.22
CA LEU A 68 -9.51 -10.73 -17.86
C LEU A 68 -8.44 -11.04 -16.81
N ASP A 69 -7.47 -11.90 -17.15
CA ASP A 69 -6.34 -12.22 -16.28
C ASP A 69 -5.44 -11.00 -16.05
N GLN A 70 -5.06 -10.31 -17.12
CA GLN A 70 -4.28 -9.06 -17.04
C GLN A 70 -5.02 -7.97 -16.27
N LEU A 71 -6.33 -7.81 -16.51
CA LEU A 71 -7.16 -6.84 -15.78
C LEU A 71 -7.18 -7.16 -14.28
N THR A 72 -7.26 -8.44 -13.92
CA THR A 72 -7.27 -8.89 -12.53
C THR A 72 -5.93 -8.62 -11.84
N GLU A 73 -4.81 -8.84 -12.54
CA GLU A 73 -3.47 -8.49 -12.05
C GLU A 73 -3.32 -6.98 -11.83
N CYS A 74 -3.83 -6.15 -12.75
CA CYS A 74 -3.86 -4.70 -12.58
C CYS A 74 -4.68 -4.31 -11.33
N ILE A 75 -5.85 -4.90 -11.12
CA ILE A 75 -6.69 -4.62 -9.94
C ILE A 75 -5.97 -4.97 -8.64
N ILE A 76 -5.24 -6.09 -8.60
CA ILE A 76 -4.47 -6.48 -7.40
C ILE A 76 -3.31 -5.54 -7.13
N THR A 77 -2.60 -5.14 -8.18
CA THR A 77 -1.52 -4.16 -8.08
C THR A 77 -2.05 -2.83 -7.56
N LEU A 78 -3.20 -2.38 -8.07
CA LEU A 78 -3.88 -1.18 -7.59
C LEU A 78 -4.34 -1.32 -6.13
N ASN A 79 -4.85 -2.49 -5.71
CA ASN A 79 -5.23 -2.76 -4.33
C ASN A 79 -4.03 -2.67 -3.36
N PHE A 80 -2.87 -3.20 -3.77
CA PHE A 80 -1.64 -3.04 -3.00
C PHE A 80 -1.22 -1.57 -2.91
N ALA A 81 -1.25 -0.83 -4.01
CA ALA A 81 -0.93 0.60 -4.03
C ALA A 81 -1.92 1.44 -3.21
N SER A 82 -3.22 1.16 -3.28
CA SER A 82 -4.25 1.86 -2.50
C SER A 82 -4.10 1.63 -1.01
N SER A 83 -3.52 0.50 -0.59
CA SER A 83 -3.21 0.22 0.81
C SER A 83 -2.36 1.33 1.40
N PHE A 84 -1.32 1.76 0.67
CA PHE A 84 -0.48 2.88 1.10
C PHE A 84 -1.31 4.16 1.29
N TYR A 85 -2.18 4.51 0.33
CA TYR A 85 -2.99 5.73 0.39
C TYR A 85 -4.04 5.71 1.51
N ILE A 86 -4.64 4.54 1.77
CA ILE A 86 -5.58 4.32 2.87
C ILE A 86 -4.91 4.66 4.20
N TYR A 87 -3.62 4.34 4.38
CA TYR A 87 -2.86 4.72 5.58
C TYR A 87 -2.31 6.15 5.54
N PHE A 88 -1.89 6.61 4.36
CA PHE A 88 -1.21 7.89 4.18
C PHE A 88 -2.10 9.13 4.36
N ILE A 89 -3.31 9.12 3.81
CA ILE A 89 -4.21 10.28 3.83
C ILE A 89 -4.76 10.57 5.23
N PRO A 90 -5.22 9.58 6.01
CA PRO A 90 -5.84 9.85 7.30
C PRO A 90 -4.83 9.98 8.45
N SER A 91 -3.71 9.24 8.42
CA SER A 91 -2.77 9.16 9.55
C SER A 91 -1.63 10.20 9.46
N SER A 92 -1.73 11.25 10.28
CA SER A 92 -0.67 12.27 10.40
C SER A 92 0.65 11.70 10.91
N ARG A 93 0.60 10.74 11.85
CA ARG A 93 1.79 10.02 12.35
C ARG A 93 2.48 9.23 11.25
N PHE A 94 1.71 8.49 10.44
CA PHE A 94 2.27 7.72 9.34
C PHE A 94 2.98 8.64 8.32
N ARG A 95 2.39 9.80 8.00
CA ARG A 95 3.05 10.82 7.17
C ARG A 95 4.33 11.36 7.79
N GLN A 96 4.36 11.61 9.10
CA GLN A 96 5.56 12.08 9.81
C GLN A 96 6.67 11.03 9.80
N THR A 97 6.32 9.75 10.00
CA THR A 97 7.27 8.64 9.90
C THR A 97 7.86 8.55 8.51
N ILE A 98 7.03 8.58 7.46
CA ILE A 98 7.51 8.57 6.06
C ILE A 98 8.42 9.77 5.77
N LYS A 99 8.04 10.98 6.20
CA LYS A 99 8.89 12.17 6.04
C LYS A 99 10.25 11.98 6.71
N THR A 100 10.28 11.40 7.91
CA THR A 100 11.53 11.13 8.64
C THR A 100 12.40 10.11 7.90
N VAL A 101 11.78 9.04 7.40
CA VAL A 101 12.47 7.99 6.62
C VAL A 101 13.05 8.59 5.34
N LEU A 102 12.25 9.34 4.57
CA LEU A 102 12.71 10.00 3.35
C LEU A 102 13.88 10.96 3.61
N LYS A 103 13.80 11.79 4.66
CA LYS A 103 14.91 12.67 5.05
C LYS A 103 16.20 11.90 5.35
N ARG A 104 16.11 10.73 6.00
CA ARG A 104 17.29 9.88 6.26
C ARG A 104 17.88 9.32 4.97
N PHE A 105 17.05 8.85 4.05
CA PHE A 105 17.51 8.37 2.74
C PHE A 105 18.25 9.45 1.95
N PHE A 106 17.68 10.64 1.81
CA PHE A 106 18.34 11.75 1.10
C PHE A 106 19.59 12.28 1.83
N SER A 107 19.61 12.25 3.16
CA SER A 107 20.80 12.62 3.93
C SER A 107 21.94 11.60 3.77
N LEU A 108 21.61 10.32 3.61
CA LEU A 108 22.60 9.27 3.35
C LEU A 108 23.18 9.38 1.94
N GLU A 109 22.33 9.71 0.96
CA GLU A 109 22.75 9.94 -0.43
C GLU A 109 23.70 11.15 -0.54
N ASN A 110 23.40 12.25 0.16
CA ASN A 110 24.30 13.41 0.22
C ASN A 110 25.62 13.16 0.96
N ASN A 111 25.66 12.22 1.92
CA ASN A 111 26.88 11.85 2.64
C ASN A 111 27.72 10.78 1.91
N GLN A 112 27.19 10.17 0.85
CA GLN A 112 27.94 9.23 -0.02
C GLN A 112 28.65 9.93 -1.20
N VAL A 113 28.45 11.24 -1.38
CA VAL A 113 29.33 12.07 -2.22
C VAL A 113 30.64 12.25 -1.45
N ILE A 114 31.54 11.28 -1.61
CA ILE A 114 32.93 11.33 -1.17
C ILE A 114 33.51 12.68 -1.65
N PRO A 115 34.10 13.53 -0.78
CA PRO A 115 34.85 14.68 -1.27
C PRO A 115 35.98 14.13 -2.14
N MET A 116 35.94 14.42 -3.45
CA MET A 116 37.12 14.24 -4.29
C MET A 116 38.26 14.99 -3.60
N THR A 117 39.22 14.20 -3.14
CA THR A 117 40.50 14.60 -2.59
C THR A 117 40.99 15.89 -3.22
N THR A 118 41.08 16.95 -2.42
CA THR A 118 41.87 18.13 -2.74
C THR A 118 43.31 17.69 -2.98
N PHE A 119 43.79 18.02 -4.18
CA PHE A 119 45.18 17.95 -4.65
C PHE A 119 46.22 18.28 -3.57
N HIS A 120 47.30 17.50 -3.53
CA HIS A 120 48.62 17.96 -3.07
C HIS A 120 49.63 17.69 -4.20
N PRO A 121 50.01 18.69 -5.02
CA PRO A 121 51.22 18.59 -5.82
C PRO A 121 52.40 18.94 -4.90
N THR A 122 53.25 17.95 -4.61
CA THR A 122 54.58 18.20 -4.04
C THR A 122 55.48 18.75 -5.15
N CYS A 123 56.13 19.87 -4.86
CA CYS A 123 57.16 20.52 -5.67
C CYS A 123 58.30 19.58 -6.06
#